data_AF-A0A2N6BGG1-F1
#
_entry.id   AF-A0A2N6BGG1-F1
#
_cell.length_a   1.000
_cell.length_b   1.000
_cell.length_c   1.000
_cell.angle_alpha   90.00
_cell.angle_beta   90.00
_cell.angle_gamma   90.00
#
_symmetry.space_group_name_H-M   'P 1'
#
loop_
_entity.id
_entity.type
_entity.pdbx_description
1 polymer ?
#
loop_
_entity_poly.entity_id
_entity_poly.type
_entity_poly.pdbx_seq_one_letter_code
_entity_poly.pdbx_strand_id
1 'polypeptide(L)'
;KAGVSEKLEEEDFSTHYDLGVAYKEMGLLEEALAEFQIAAKSPKKARDSYASMAMIFQSTGQLKEARAALLKSLDSLGEVGGEDRAAVLFELGILCENMGELERARAYYTETNEISPDMRDVAARLEAISALLGTN
;
A
#
# COMPACT_ATOMS: atom_id res chain seq x y z
N LYS A 1 -19.06 -24.16 -18.05
CA LYS A 1 -18.05 -24.81 -17.18
C LYS A 1 -16.88 -23.89 -16.79
N ALA A 2 -16.63 -22.77 -17.49
CA ALA A 2 -15.54 -21.84 -17.15
C ALA A 2 -15.74 -21.09 -15.81
N GLY A 3 -16.93 -20.58 -15.53
CA GLY A 3 -17.18 -19.77 -14.32
C GLY A 3 -17.15 -20.50 -12.97
N VAL A 4 -16.94 -21.82 -12.95
CA VAL A 4 -16.70 -22.57 -11.69
C VAL A 4 -15.19 -22.60 -11.38
N SER A 5 -14.33 -22.68 -12.39
CA SER A 5 -12.87 -22.70 -12.21
C SER A 5 -12.35 -21.35 -11.70
N GLU A 6 -12.81 -20.25 -12.31
CA GLU A 6 -12.39 -18.89 -11.94
C GLU A 6 -12.82 -18.53 -10.50
N LYS A 7 -14.00 -18.99 -10.07
CA LYS A 7 -14.44 -18.78 -8.68
C LYS A 7 -13.61 -19.57 -7.67
N LEU A 8 -13.26 -20.81 -7.99
CA LEU A 8 -12.40 -21.63 -7.15
C LEU A 8 -10.99 -21.02 -7.01
N GLU A 9 -10.43 -20.50 -8.11
CA GLU A 9 -9.14 -19.78 -8.08
C GLU A 9 -9.23 -18.50 -7.25
N GLU A 10 -10.33 -17.74 -7.35
CA GLU A 10 -10.53 -16.52 -6.56
C GLU A 10 -10.71 -16.81 -5.05
N GLU A 11 -11.41 -17.89 -4.69
CA GLU A 11 -11.54 -18.37 -3.31
C GLU A 11 -10.18 -18.81 -2.75
N ASP A 12 -9.33 -19.44 -3.57
CA ASP A 12 -7.97 -19.84 -3.21
C ASP A 12 -7.11 -18.60 -2.88
N PHE A 13 -7.12 -17.57 -3.72
CA PHE A 13 -6.39 -16.32 -3.45
C PHE A 13 -6.90 -15.57 -2.22
N SER A 14 -8.20 -15.60 -1.96
CA SER A 14 -8.77 -15.01 -0.74
C SER A 14 -8.33 -15.77 0.51
N THR A 15 -8.27 -17.10 0.44
CA THR A 15 -7.79 -17.94 1.53
C THR A 15 -6.31 -17.65 1.84
N HIS A 16 -5.47 -17.53 0.81
CA HIS A 16 -4.08 -17.13 0.97
C HIS A 16 -3.95 -15.73 1.61
N TYR A 17 -4.81 -14.77 1.25
CA TYR A 17 -4.80 -13.45 1.89
C TYR A 17 -5.10 -13.55 3.39
N ASP A 18 -6.15 -14.26 3.76
CA ASP A 18 -6.57 -14.41 5.17
C ASP A 18 -5.50 -15.15 5.99
N LEU A 19 -4.84 -16.15 5.41
CA LEU A 19 -3.72 -16.85 6.04
C LEU A 19 -2.50 -15.93 6.21
N GLY A 20 -2.21 -15.08 5.24
CA GLY A 20 -1.17 -14.06 5.35
C GLY A 20 -1.43 -13.07 6.49
N VAL A 21 -2.68 -12.65 6.67
CA VAL A 21 -3.10 -11.81 7.80
C VAL A 21 -2.87 -12.54 9.13
N ALA A 22 -3.29 -13.80 9.24
CA ALA A 22 -3.10 -14.60 10.44
C ALA A 22 -1.60 -14.77 10.79
N TYR A 23 -0.76 -15.11 9.81
CA TYR A 23 0.69 -15.22 10.03
C TYR A 23 1.32 -13.90 10.46
N LYS A 24 0.92 -12.77 9.84
CA LYS A 24 1.39 -11.44 10.25
C LYS A 24 1.03 -11.13 11.70
N GLU A 25 -0.21 -11.41 12.12
CA GLU A 25 -0.66 -11.22 13.51
C GLU A 25 0.10 -12.12 14.50
N MET A 26 0.54 -13.30 14.06
CA MET A 26 1.39 -14.21 14.83
C MET A 26 2.88 -13.81 14.83
N GLY A 27 3.28 -12.78 14.07
CA GLY A 27 4.68 -12.38 13.90
C GLY A 27 5.50 -13.29 12.97
N LEU A 28 4.85 -14.21 12.27
CA LEU A 28 5.43 -15.10 11.26
C LEU A 28 5.54 -14.36 9.92
N LEU A 29 6.46 -13.39 9.86
CA LEU A 29 6.49 -12.40 8.79
C LEU A 29 6.91 -12.99 7.44
N GLU A 30 7.79 -13.99 7.41
CA GLU A 30 8.23 -14.64 6.17
C GLU A 30 7.10 -15.45 5.54
N GLU A 31 6.38 -16.21 6.37
CA GLU A 31 5.19 -16.96 5.97
C GLU A 31 4.09 -16.01 5.49
N ALA A 32 3.84 -14.92 6.22
CA ALA A 32 2.88 -13.90 5.80
C ALA A 32 3.22 -13.32 4.42
N LEU A 33 4.50 -12.99 4.16
CA LEU A 33 4.95 -12.49 2.87
C LEU A 33 4.73 -13.52 1.75
N ALA A 34 4.97 -14.81 2.02
CA ALA A 34 4.74 -15.88 1.04
C ALA A 34 3.25 -15.99 0.66
N GLU A 35 2.36 -15.95 1.66
CA GLU A 35 0.92 -16.02 1.46
C GLU A 35 0.38 -14.79 0.70
N PHE A 36 0.82 -13.57 1.08
CA PHE A 36 0.45 -12.36 0.34
C PHE A 36 0.96 -12.35 -1.10
N GLN A 37 2.13 -12.94 -1.39
CA GLN A 37 2.61 -13.06 -2.76
C GLN A 37 1.72 -13.97 -3.62
N ILE A 38 1.12 -15.01 -3.02
CA ILE A 38 0.17 -15.87 -3.72
C ILE A 38 -1.15 -15.12 -3.93
N ALA A 39 -1.70 -14.50 -2.88
CA ALA A 39 -2.93 -13.72 -2.95
C ALA A 39 -2.85 -12.56 -3.97
N ALA A 40 -1.68 -11.92 -4.09
CA ALA A 40 -1.47 -10.82 -5.02
C ALA A 40 -1.61 -11.18 -6.51
N LYS A 41 -1.71 -12.47 -6.85
CA LYS A 41 -1.99 -12.93 -8.22
C LYS A 41 -3.45 -12.70 -8.62
N SER A 42 -4.38 -12.57 -7.68
CA SER A 42 -5.74 -12.10 -7.98
C SER A 42 -5.75 -10.58 -8.15
N PRO A 43 -6.29 -10.05 -9.26
CA PRO A 43 -6.50 -8.61 -9.40
C PRO A 43 -7.32 -7.99 -8.26
N LYS A 44 -8.23 -8.75 -7.64
CA LYS A 44 -9.08 -8.26 -6.54
C LYS A 44 -8.33 -8.21 -5.20
N LYS A 45 -7.26 -8.98 -5.04
CA LYS A 45 -6.45 -9.05 -3.82
C LYS A 45 -5.08 -8.41 -3.97
N ALA A 46 -4.65 -8.08 -5.19
CA ALA A 46 -3.36 -7.47 -5.49
C ALA A 46 -3.08 -6.25 -4.62
N ARG A 47 -4.01 -5.28 -4.59
CA ARG A 47 -3.89 -4.06 -3.79
C ARG A 47 -3.62 -4.37 -2.32
N ASP A 48 -4.54 -5.09 -1.68
CA ASP A 48 -4.48 -5.35 -0.24
C ASP A 48 -3.28 -6.22 0.15
N SER A 49 -2.91 -7.16 -0.72
CA SER A 49 -1.75 -8.04 -0.51
C SER A 49 -0.46 -7.24 -0.56
N TYR A 50 -0.29 -6.38 -1.57
CA TYR A 50 0.90 -5.53 -1.69
C TYR A 50 0.98 -4.49 -0.57
N ALA A 51 -0.14 -3.88 -0.16
CA ALA A 51 -0.18 -3.01 1.01
C ALA A 51 0.23 -3.75 2.29
N SER A 52 -0.26 -4.98 2.48
CA SER A 52 0.10 -5.80 3.65
C SER A 52 1.60 -6.17 3.66
N MET A 53 2.17 -6.50 2.51
CA MET A 53 3.61 -6.72 2.35
C MET A 53 4.40 -5.45 2.69
N ALA A 54 3.94 -4.28 2.23
CA ALA A 54 4.58 -3.01 2.55
C ALA A 54 4.63 -2.74 4.05
N MET A 55 3.53 -3.00 4.78
CA MET A 55 3.51 -2.87 6.24
C MET A 55 4.56 -3.76 6.92
N ILE A 56 4.70 -5.01 6.45
CA ILE A 56 5.73 -5.94 6.97
C ILE A 56 7.13 -5.37 6.72
N PHE A 57 7.40 -4.92 5.49
CA PHE A 57 8.70 -4.33 5.15
C PHE A 57 8.99 -3.06 5.95
N GLN A 58 8.00 -2.20 6.19
CA GLN A 58 8.15 -1.02 7.06
C GLN A 58 8.49 -1.41 8.50
N SER A 59 7.76 -2.38 9.07
CA SER A 59 7.99 -2.83 10.44
C SER A 59 9.37 -3.46 10.66
N THR A 60 9.98 -3.96 9.59
CA THR A 60 11.31 -4.59 9.59
C THR A 60 12.43 -3.66 9.08
N GLY A 61 12.11 -2.39 8.78
CA GLY A 61 13.09 -1.39 8.32
C GLY A 61 13.51 -1.52 6.85
N GLN A 62 12.86 -2.40 6.09
CA GLN A 62 13.09 -2.63 4.65
C GLN A 62 12.35 -1.58 3.81
N LEU A 63 12.72 -0.31 3.96
CA LEU A 63 11.94 0.82 3.40
C LEU A 63 11.90 0.83 1.85
N LYS A 64 12.92 0.28 1.18
CA LYS A 64 12.95 0.19 -0.29
C LYS A 64 11.94 -0.83 -0.81
N GLU A 65 11.88 -1.98 -0.16
CA GLU A 65 10.96 -3.07 -0.44
C GLU A 65 9.53 -2.66 -0.13
N ALA A 66 9.32 -1.93 0.97
CA ALA A 66 8.04 -1.33 1.31
C ALA A 66 7.52 -0.41 0.20
N ARG A 67 8.41 0.46 -0.32
CA ARG A 67 8.04 1.38 -1.40
C ARG A 67 7.71 0.62 -2.68
N ALA A 68 8.52 -0.38 -3.04
CA ALA A 68 8.26 -1.19 -4.21
C ALA A 68 6.91 -1.92 -4.11
N ALA A 69 6.55 -2.42 -2.92
CA ALA A 69 5.26 -3.04 -2.67
C ALA A 69 4.11 -2.03 -2.78
N LEU A 70 4.21 -0.84 -2.17
CA LEU A 70 3.18 0.20 -2.32
C LEU A 70 3.00 0.67 -3.77
N LEU A 71 4.06 0.77 -4.55
CA LEU A 71 3.95 1.09 -5.98
C LEU A 71 3.19 0.01 -6.76
N LYS A 72 3.46 -1.27 -6.48
CA LYS A 72 2.66 -2.37 -7.06
C LYS A 72 1.20 -2.36 -6.61
N SER A 73 0.95 -2.00 -5.35
CA SER A 73 -0.40 -1.78 -4.83
C SER A 73 -1.12 -0.69 -5.62
N LEU A 74 -0.45 0.44 -5.85
CA LEU A 74 -0.97 1.56 -6.64
C LEU A 74 -1.26 1.16 -8.11
N ASP A 75 -0.33 0.44 -8.74
CA ASP A 75 -0.46 -0.03 -10.11
C ASP A 75 -1.63 -1.01 -10.29
N SER A 76 -1.99 -1.76 -9.23
CA SER A 76 -3.07 -2.75 -9.27
C SER A 76 -4.49 -2.14 -9.25
N LEU A 77 -4.65 -0.87 -8.86
CA LEU A 77 -5.95 -0.22 -8.67
C LEU A 77 -6.62 0.24 -9.96
N GLY A 78 -5.89 0.33 -11.08
CA GLY A 78 -6.42 0.88 -12.34
C GLY A 78 -7.00 2.30 -12.18
N GLU A 79 -7.98 2.65 -13.03
CA GLU A 79 -8.56 4.01 -13.09
C GLU A 79 -9.76 4.24 -12.15
N VAL A 80 -10.35 3.18 -11.56
CA VAL A 80 -11.64 3.26 -10.85
C VAL A 80 -11.49 3.44 -9.33
N GLY A 81 -10.30 3.18 -8.78
CA GLY A 81 -10.07 3.15 -7.33
C GLY A 81 -9.69 4.50 -6.71
N GLY A 82 -10.45 5.58 -6.91
CA GLY A 82 -10.09 6.92 -6.42
C GLY A 82 -9.71 6.96 -4.92
N GLU A 83 -10.60 6.52 -4.03
CA GLU A 83 -10.34 6.52 -2.59
C GLU A 83 -9.20 5.56 -2.19
N ASP A 84 -9.18 4.34 -2.75
CA ASP A 84 -8.11 3.38 -2.50
C ASP A 84 -6.75 3.89 -3.01
N ARG A 85 -6.76 4.63 -4.13
CA ARG A 85 -5.58 5.28 -4.72
C ARG A 85 -5.08 6.36 -3.78
N ALA A 86 -5.98 7.22 -3.27
CA ALA A 86 -5.63 8.23 -2.27
C ALA A 86 -5.00 7.57 -1.02
N ALA A 87 -5.56 6.45 -0.54
CA ALA A 87 -5.01 5.74 0.61
C ALA A 87 -3.58 5.22 0.35
N VAL A 88 -3.33 4.61 -0.82
CA VAL A 88 -1.98 4.12 -1.18
C VAL A 88 -0.99 5.27 -1.40
N LEU A 89 -1.42 6.38 -2.00
CA LEU A 89 -0.60 7.58 -2.16
C LEU A 89 -0.24 8.20 -0.80
N PHE A 90 -1.18 8.22 0.14
CA PHE A 90 -0.93 8.68 1.50
C PHE A 90 0.12 7.82 2.20
N GLU A 91 0.02 6.49 2.09
CA GLU A 91 1.02 5.56 2.63
C GLU A 91 2.40 5.75 2.00
N LEU A 92 2.47 6.00 0.68
CA LEU A 92 3.71 6.35 -0.02
C LEU A 92 4.30 7.68 0.48
N GLY A 93 3.46 8.67 0.76
CA GLY A 93 3.85 9.93 1.37
C GLY A 93 4.50 9.74 2.74
N ILE A 94 3.86 8.94 3.62
CA ILE A 94 4.38 8.62 4.95
C ILE A 94 5.72 7.88 4.84
N LEU A 95 5.82 6.93 3.92
CA LEU A 95 7.05 6.19 3.71
C LEU A 95 8.19 7.11 3.22
N CYS A 96 7.91 8.04 2.31
CA CYS A 96 8.90 9.01 1.84
C CYS A 96 9.34 9.96 2.96
N GLU A 97 8.43 10.40 3.84
CA GLU A 97 8.81 11.16 5.04
C GLU A 97 9.77 10.37 5.92
N ASN A 98 9.47 9.09 6.19
CA ASN A 98 10.33 8.21 7.01
C ASN A 98 11.72 7.99 6.38
N MET A 99 11.82 8.10 5.06
CA MET A 99 13.08 8.03 4.31
C MET A 99 13.80 9.38 4.21
N GLY A 100 13.21 10.48 4.70
CA GLY A 100 13.73 11.85 4.55
C GLY A 100 13.57 12.42 3.13
N GLU A 101 12.81 11.76 2.26
CA GLU A 101 12.56 12.17 0.87
C GLU A 101 11.40 13.19 0.80
N LEU A 102 11.57 14.34 1.45
CA LEU A 102 10.49 15.32 1.66
C LEU A 102 9.82 15.81 0.36
N GLU A 103 10.59 15.98 -0.71
CA GLU A 103 10.05 16.40 -2.01
C GLU A 103 9.09 15.36 -2.61
N ARG A 104 9.41 14.07 -2.47
CA ARG A 104 8.55 12.97 -2.91
C ARG A 104 7.34 12.81 -1.99
N ALA A 105 7.53 12.96 -0.69
CA ALA A 105 6.44 12.97 0.27
C ALA A 105 5.42 14.06 -0.07
N ARG A 106 5.89 15.29 -0.34
CA ARG A 106 5.05 16.40 -0.80
C ARG A 106 4.26 16.02 -2.05
N ALA A 107 4.92 15.47 -3.07
CA ALA A 107 4.25 15.09 -4.31
C ALA A 107 3.11 14.09 -4.08
N TYR A 108 3.35 13.05 -3.28
CA TYR A 108 2.33 12.04 -2.97
C TYR A 108 1.17 12.62 -2.16
N TYR A 109 1.44 13.48 -1.18
CA TYR A 109 0.36 14.12 -0.42
C TYR A 109 -0.44 15.13 -1.23
N THR A 110 0.20 15.85 -2.18
CA THR A 110 -0.52 16.73 -3.09
C THR A 110 -1.51 15.93 -3.92
N GLU A 111 -1.07 14.81 -4.54
CA GLU A 111 -1.95 13.94 -5.31
C GLU A 111 -3.05 13.32 -4.44
N THR A 112 -2.72 12.92 -3.20
CA THR A 112 -3.71 12.45 -2.22
C THR A 112 -4.79 13.49 -1.96
N ASN A 113 -4.38 14.75 -1.71
CA ASN A 113 -5.29 15.86 -1.42
C ASN A 113 -6.14 16.26 -2.63
N GLU A 114 -5.64 16.09 -3.85
CA GLU A 114 -6.42 16.31 -5.07
C GLU A 114 -7.55 15.29 -5.24
N ILE A 115 -7.33 14.05 -4.78
CA ILE A 115 -8.33 12.97 -4.88
C ILE A 115 -9.30 12.97 -3.69
N SER A 116 -8.79 13.12 -2.47
CA SER A 116 -9.58 13.15 -1.22
C SER A 116 -9.07 14.31 -0.33
N PRO A 117 -9.60 15.53 -0.54
CA PRO A 117 -9.22 16.70 0.25
C PRO A 117 -9.61 16.60 1.73
N ASP A 118 -10.53 15.71 2.06
CA ASP A 118 -11.04 15.43 3.40
C ASP A 118 -10.24 14.33 4.11
N MET A 119 -9.28 13.68 3.44
CA MET A 119 -8.40 12.71 4.07
C MET A 119 -7.62 13.37 5.20
N ARG A 120 -7.83 12.84 6.40
CA ARG A 120 -7.28 13.39 7.63
C ARG A 120 -5.75 13.44 7.57
N ASP A 121 -5.18 14.46 8.19
CA ASP A 121 -3.75 14.71 8.34
C ASP A 121 -2.98 15.10 7.06
N VAL A 122 -3.54 14.92 5.85
CA VAL A 122 -2.86 15.26 4.59
C VAL A 122 -2.50 16.74 4.51
N ALA A 123 -3.47 17.63 4.75
CA ALA A 123 -3.24 19.08 4.71
C ALA A 123 -2.18 19.53 5.73
N ALA A 124 -2.25 19.03 6.96
CA ALA A 124 -1.27 19.34 8.01
C ALA A 124 0.14 18.86 7.66
N ARG A 125 0.26 17.67 7.05
CA ARG A 125 1.54 17.13 6.57
C ARG A 125 2.11 17.95 5.41
N LEU A 126 1.27 18.38 4.47
CA LEU A 126 1.67 19.26 3.37
C LEU A 126 2.21 20.62 3.87
N GLU A 127 1.54 21.23 4.84
CA GLU A 127 2.01 22.46 5.48
C GLU A 127 3.35 22.26 6.17
N ALA A 128 3.49 21.19 6.96
CA ALA A 128 4.73 20.87 7.66
C ALA A 128 5.89 20.64 6.70
N ILE A 129 5.70 19.86 5.63
CA ILE A 129 6.73 19.59 4.63
C ILE A 129 7.08 20.88 3.86
N SER A 130 6.11 21.71 3.52
CA SER A 130 6.36 22.96 2.81
C SER A 130 7.19 23.93 3.65
N ALA A 131 6.95 24.00 4.96
CA ALA A 131 7.76 24.79 5.88
C ALA A 131 9.21 24.28 5.97
N LEU A 132 9.40 22.96 5.98
CA LEU A 132 10.74 22.34 5.98
C LEU A 132 11.50 22.56 4.68
N LEU A 133 10.81 22.60 3.53
CA LEU A 133 11.44 22.82 2.23
C LEU A 133 11.71 24.30 1.93
N GLY A 134 10.86 25.21 2.41
CA GLY A 134 10.98 26.65 2.22
C GLY A 134 11.98 27.34 3.17
N THR A 135 12.64 26.59 4.05
CA THR A 135 13.64 27.09 5.01
C THR A 135 15.10 26.98 4.50
N ASN A 136 15.31 26.68 3.21
CA ASN A 136 16.63 26.68 2.54
C ASN A 136 16.87 27.90 1.66
#